data_AF-A0A5J5RQU8-F1
#
_entry.id   AF-A0A5J5RQU8-F1
#
_cell.length_a   1.000
_cell.length_b   1.000
_cell.length_c   1.000
_cell.angle_alpha   90.00
_cell.angle_beta   90.00
_cell.angle_gamma   90.00
#
_symmetry.space_group_name_H-M   'P 1'
#
loop_
_entity.id
_entity.type
_entity.pdbx_description
1 polymer ?
#
loop_
_entity_poly.entity_id
_entity_poly.type
_entity_poly.pdbx_seq_one_letter_code
_entity_poly.pdbx_strand_id
1 'polypeptide(L)'
;MNCLQNLPRSYALPFQGFKCNPRKLLSCSLNMMVHFQGGMNSSNVPRSMVVKAIPGSTSSEKTSNSDSEGKKSETYSHDMTEAMGAVLTYRHELGMNYNFIRPDLIVGSCLQTPEDVDKLRKIGVKTIFCLQQDPDLEYFGVDIGAIQDYAKKCGDIEHIRAQIRDFDAFDLRMRLPAVVSMLHKAVNRNGGVTYIHCTAGLGRAPAVALAYMFWVQGYKLSEAHRELLSKRSCFPKLEAIKSATADILTDLKKELVTLSWEDRKCSTVEVSGLDIGWGQRMPLKFDEENGSWTLQRELPEGRYEYKYIVDGEWTYNEFELVTTPNKDGHVNNFLHVVNSDPNSANGEARKRLTSDDPDLTKEERIKIRRFLES
;
A
#
# COMPACT_ATOMS: atom_id res chain seq x y z
N MET A 1 -7.83 -23.59 -17.63
CA MET A 1 -6.52 -24.26 -17.45
C MET A 1 -5.95 -23.75 -16.15
N ASN A 2 -5.61 -24.63 -15.20
CA ASN A 2 -5.27 -24.23 -13.83
C ASN A 2 -3.74 -24.17 -13.65
N CYS A 3 -3.16 -22.98 -13.71
CA CYS A 3 -1.74 -22.73 -13.46
C CYS A 3 -1.54 -21.51 -12.53
N LEU A 4 -2.19 -21.51 -11.36
CA LEU A 4 -2.01 -20.49 -10.31
C LEU A 4 -1.93 -21.12 -8.91
N GLN A 5 -1.02 -22.09 -8.76
CA GLN A 5 -0.58 -22.61 -7.45
C GLN A 5 0.93 -22.81 -7.51
N ASN A 6 1.68 -21.82 -6.99
CA ASN A 6 3.03 -21.90 -6.42
C ASN A 6 3.65 -20.49 -6.38
N LEU A 7 3.31 -19.73 -5.34
CA LEU A 7 4.14 -18.61 -4.87
C LEU A 7 4.73 -19.01 -3.51
N PRO A 8 6.03 -18.80 -3.27
CA PRO A 8 6.66 -19.21 -2.02
C PRO A 8 6.13 -18.37 -0.84
N ARG A 9 5.93 -19.01 0.31
CA ARG A 9 5.76 -18.31 1.59
C ARG A 9 7.07 -17.67 2.01
N SER A 10 7.31 -16.42 1.60
CA SER A 10 8.28 -15.56 2.26
C SER A 10 7.66 -14.97 3.52
N TYR A 11 8.38 -15.03 4.63
CA TYR A 11 8.01 -14.30 5.84
C TYR A 11 8.27 -12.82 5.60
N ALA A 12 7.25 -11.98 5.73
CA ALA A 12 7.43 -10.54 5.72
C ALA A 12 8.23 -10.15 6.97
N LEU A 13 9.39 -9.52 6.79
CA LEU A 13 10.07 -8.85 7.89
C LEU A 13 9.21 -7.64 8.33
N PRO A 14 9.26 -7.24 9.61
CA PRO A 14 8.69 -5.96 10.02
C PRO A 14 9.28 -4.85 9.16
N PHE A 15 8.42 -3.93 8.69
CA PHE A 15 8.84 -2.83 7.85
C PHE A 15 9.92 -2.00 8.55
N GLN A 16 11.12 -1.98 7.98
CA GLN A 16 12.22 -1.15 8.47
C GLN A 16 12.17 0.16 7.71
N GLY A 17 11.49 1.16 8.29
CA GLY A 17 11.24 2.48 7.71
C GLY A 17 12.49 3.19 7.16
N PHE A 18 12.28 4.11 6.23
CA PHE A 18 13.34 4.58 5.32
C PHE A 18 14.20 5.65 5.99
N LYS A 19 15.25 5.23 6.72
CA LYS A 19 16.32 6.15 7.13
C LYS A 19 17.15 6.56 5.90
N CYS A 20 16.84 7.72 5.34
CA CYS A 20 17.70 8.40 4.37
C CYS A 20 18.69 9.31 5.11
N ASN A 21 20.00 9.00 5.09
CA ASN A 21 21.01 10.00 5.40
C ASN A 21 21.29 10.88 4.16
N PRO A 22 21.04 12.20 4.18
CA PRO A 22 21.41 13.07 3.07
C PRO A 22 22.94 13.12 2.94
N ARG A 23 23.49 12.51 1.88
CA ARG A 23 24.92 12.61 1.56
C ARG A 23 25.28 14.08 1.31
N LYS A 24 26.33 14.57 1.96
CA LYS A 24 26.87 15.91 1.70
C LYS A 24 27.31 16.00 0.24
N LEU A 25 26.80 17.01 -0.46
CA LEU A 25 27.25 17.40 -1.79
C LEU A 25 28.77 17.66 -1.78
N LEU A 26 29.51 16.92 -2.60
CA LEU A 26 30.87 17.29 -2.99
C LEU A 26 30.75 18.44 -4.00
N SER A 27 30.84 19.68 -3.49
CA SER A 27 30.75 20.87 -4.33
C SER A 27 31.97 21.01 -5.23
N CYS A 28 31.81 20.79 -6.53
CA CYS A 28 32.77 21.30 -7.51
C CYS A 28 32.76 22.83 -7.48
N SER A 29 33.93 23.42 -7.25
CA SER A 29 34.09 24.84 -6.98
C SER A 29 33.92 25.69 -8.25
N LEU A 30 32.95 26.60 -8.27
CA LEU A 30 32.97 27.77 -9.14
C LEU A 30 32.92 29.04 -8.27
N ASN A 31 33.95 29.89 -8.41
CA ASN A 31 34.06 31.13 -7.64
C ASN A 31 33.04 32.18 -8.12
N MET A 32 32.30 32.77 -7.18
CA MET A 32 31.93 34.18 -7.30
C MET A 32 32.05 34.88 -5.95
N MET A 33 32.94 35.86 -5.87
CA MET A 33 33.02 36.79 -4.75
C MET A 33 31.81 37.72 -4.75
N VAL A 34 31.17 37.88 -3.59
CA VAL A 34 30.57 39.16 -3.20
C VAL A 34 30.83 39.38 -1.71
N HIS A 35 31.70 40.34 -1.38
CA HIS A 35 31.85 40.85 -0.02
C HIS A 35 30.68 41.78 0.31
N PHE A 36 30.11 41.68 1.51
CA PHE A 36 29.73 42.86 2.30
C PHE A 36 29.80 42.55 3.80
N GLN A 37 30.34 43.48 4.58
CA GLN A 37 30.55 43.36 6.03
C GLN A 37 29.50 44.12 6.85
N GLY A 38 29.28 43.65 8.09
CA GLY A 38 28.62 44.40 9.17
C GLY A 38 27.64 43.51 9.96
N GLY A 39 27.68 43.41 11.30
CA GLY A 39 28.67 43.90 12.25
C GLY A 39 28.07 44.12 13.64
N MET A 40 28.59 43.44 14.68
CA MET A 40 28.40 43.72 16.13
C MET A 40 26.93 43.55 16.66
N ASN A 41 26.64 43.27 17.93
CA ASN A 41 27.47 43.07 19.13
C ASN A 41 26.76 42.18 20.20
N SER A 42 27.55 41.63 21.12
CA SER A 42 27.21 41.17 22.50
C SER A 42 25.74 41.29 22.98
N SER A 43 25.08 40.22 23.44
CA SER A 43 25.16 39.68 24.82
C SER A 43 23.88 38.84 25.10
N ASN A 44 23.66 38.07 26.18
CA ASN A 44 24.46 37.76 27.37
C ASN A 44 24.03 36.36 27.94
N VAL A 45 24.78 35.80 28.91
CA VAL A 45 24.41 34.55 29.65
C VAL A 45 24.74 34.71 31.13
N PRO A 46 23.93 34.14 32.05
CA PRO A 46 24.51 33.45 33.20
C PRO A 46 24.05 31.98 33.34
N ARG A 47 25.00 31.12 33.72
CA ARG A 47 24.77 29.71 34.09
C ARG A 47 24.04 29.60 35.44
N SER A 48 23.27 28.52 35.61
CA SER A 48 23.08 27.86 36.91
C SER A 48 23.49 26.39 36.78
N MET A 49 23.96 25.77 37.87
CA MET A 49 24.74 24.54 37.82
C MET A 49 23.98 23.27 38.19
N VAL A 50 24.35 22.20 37.48
CA VAL A 50 24.17 20.78 37.75
C VAL A 50 23.96 20.39 39.22
N VAL A 51 22.91 19.59 39.48
CA VAL A 51 22.96 18.54 40.52
C VAL A 51 22.68 17.21 39.83
N LYS A 52 23.54 16.22 40.11
CA LYS A 52 23.53 14.88 39.50
C LYS A 52 23.05 13.89 40.55
N ALA A 53 21.92 13.22 40.32
CA ALA A 53 21.40 12.17 41.19
C ALA A 53 21.52 10.79 40.51
N ILE A 54 21.91 9.78 41.30
CA ILE A 54 22.12 8.39 40.89
C ILE A 54 20.84 7.59 41.24
N PRO A 55 20.45 6.56 40.45
CA PRO A 55 19.09 6.01 40.50
C PRO A 55 18.82 5.15 41.75
N GLY A 56 17.60 5.27 42.27
CA GLY A 56 17.03 4.45 43.34
C GLY A 56 15.88 3.58 42.81
N SER A 57 15.86 2.33 43.25
CA SER A 57 15.07 1.20 42.71
C SER A 57 13.55 1.35 42.61
N THR A 58 13.00 0.61 41.64
CA THR A 58 11.68 -0.06 41.66
C THR A 58 10.41 0.79 41.83
N SER A 59 9.93 1.34 40.72
CA SER A 59 8.51 1.22 40.35
C SER A 59 8.40 0.22 39.19
N SER A 60 7.64 -0.86 39.37
CA SER A 60 7.21 -1.71 38.25
C SER A 60 6.09 -0.98 37.50
N GLU A 61 6.48 0.00 36.68
CA GLU A 61 5.53 0.76 35.90
C GLU A 61 4.83 -0.13 34.88
N LYS A 62 3.50 -0.15 34.97
CA LYS A 62 2.65 -0.57 33.87
C LYS A 62 2.82 0.46 32.75
N THR A 63 3.85 0.32 31.92
CA THR A 63 3.87 0.95 30.60
C THR A 63 2.57 0.55 29.93
N SER A 64 1.68 1.50 29.67
CA SER A 64 0.29 1.15 29.38
C SER A 64 0.21 0.43 28.03
N ASN A 65 -0.73 -0.51 27.86
CA ASN A 65 -0.87 -1.21 26.58
C ASN A 65 -1.08 -0.21 25.43
N SER A 66 -1.83 0.87 25.72
CA SER A 66 -2.02 2.06 24.88
C SER A 66 -0.73 2.79 24.48
N ASP A 67 0.29 2.91 25.35
CA ASP A 67 1.58 3.52 24.98
C ASP A 67 2.36 2.64 23.99
N SER A 68 2.15 1.32 24.04
CA SER A 68 2.78 0.37 23.11
C SER A 68 2.04 0.31 21.77
N GLU A 69 0.71 0.36 21.80
CA GLU A 69 -0.15 0.43 20.61
C GLU A 69 0.02 1.76 19.88
N GLY A 70 0.10 2.89 20.59
CA GLY A 70 0.35 4.20 19.99
C GLY A 70 1.64 4.25 19.17
N LYS A 71 2.73 3.65 19.67
CA LYS A 71 4.01 3.57 18.93
C LYS A 71 3.94 2.68 17.68
N LYS A 72 3.16 1.60 17.75
CA LYS A 72 2.84 0.75 16.58
C LYS A 72 2.00 1.51 15.55
N SER A 73 0.99 2.25 16.01
CA SER A 73 0.15 3.14 15.19
C SER A 73 0.96 4.22 14.47
N GLU A 74 1.91 4.86 15.18
CA GLU A 74 2.82 5.87 14.61
C GLU A 74 3.73 5.27 13.55
N THR A 75 4.36 4.12 13.85
CA THR A 75 5.26 3.43 12.92
C THR A 75 4.50 3.01 11.65
N TYR A 76 3.37 2.30 11.80
CA TYR A 76 2.52 1.91 10.68
C TYR A 76 2.01 3.13 9.87
N SER A 77 1.74 4.27 10.51
CA SER A 77 1.31 5.49 9.80
C SER A 77 2.43 6.15 8.99
N HIS A 78 3.68 6.08 9.49
CA HIS A 78 4.86 6.54 8.77
C HIS A 78 5.12 5.63 7.55
N ASP A 79 5.22 4.33 7.77
CA ASP A 79 5.40 3.31 6.73
C ASP A 79 4.32 3.42 5.65
N MET A 80 3.06 3.63 6.06
CA MET A 80 1.94 3.88 5.16
C MET A 80 2.12 5.18 4.38
N THR A 81 2.57 6.27 5.00
CA THR A 81 2.75 7.55 4.28
C THR A 81 3.81 7.43 3.18
N GLU A 82 4.91 6.72 3.46
CA GLU A 82 5.99 6.45 2.50
C GLU A 82 5.54 5.50 1.38
N ALA A 83 4.97 4.34 1.73
CA ALA A 83 4.49 3.34 0.76
C ALA A 83 3.26 3.79 -0.05
N MET A 84 2.47 4.72 0.49
CA MET A 84 1.25 5.21 -0.16
C MET A 84 1.46 6.51 -0.94
N GLY A 85 2.49 7.30 -0.64
CA GLY A 85 2.72 8.62 -1.25
C GLY A 85 1.75 9.69 -0.74
N ALA A 86 1.02 9.42 0.35
CA ALA A 86 -0.06 10.26 0.86
C ALA A 86 -0.07 10.25 2.39
N VAL A 87 0.00 11.45 2.99
CA VAL A 87 -0.07 11.65 4.44
C VAL A 87 -1.44 11.19 4.94
N LEU A 88 -1.46 10.03 5.59
CA LEU A 88 -2.62 9.42 6.20
C LEU A 88 -2.19 8.86 7.57
N THR A 89 -3.12 8.78 8.51
CA THR A 89 -2.80 8.34 9.88
C THR A 89 -3.77 7.25 10.31
N TYR A 90 -3.23 6.19 10.89
CA TYR A 90 -3.96 5.15 11.58
C TYR A 90 -3.64 5.18 13.08
N ARG A 91 -4.67 5.00 13.91
CA ARG A 91 -4.59 5.05 15.37
C ARG A 91 -5.35 3.83 15.89
N HIS A 92 -4.66 2.70 16.05
CA HIS A 92 -5.25 1.43 16.45
C HIS A 92 -5.91 1.55 17.82
N GLU A 93 -5.26 2.22 18.77
CA GLU A 93 -5.74 2.39 20.15
C GLU A 93 -7.02 3.25 20.28
N LEU A 94 -7.50 3.85 19.19
CA LEU A 94 -8.82 4.52 19.12
C LEU A 94 -9.97 3.60 18.69
N GLY A 95 -9.68 2.33 18.41
CA GLY A 95 -10.69 1.32 18.07
C GLY A 95 -11.05 1.22 16.58
N MET A 96 -11.93 0.26 16.28
CA MET A 96 -12.51 0.08 14.95
C MET A 96 -13.26 1.34 14.50
N ASN A 97 -12.84 1.93 13.38
CA ASN A 97 -13.48 3.09 12.74
C ASN A 97 -13.91 2.78 11.30
N TYR A 98 -14.95 3.45 10.82
CA TYR A 98 -15.51 3.18 9.49
C TYR A 98 -16.40 4.31 8.98
N ASN A 99 -16.71 4.28 7.69
CA ASN A 99 -17.66 5.20 7.05
C ASN A 99 -18.57 4.42 6.09
N PHE A 100 -19.87 4.72 6.11
CA PHE A 100 -20.78 4.31 5.04
C PHE A 100 -20.39 5.06 3.76
N ILE A 101 -20.01 4.31 2.73
CA ILE A 101 -19.78 4.83 1.37
C ILE A 101 -21.10 4.86 0.61
N ARG A 102 -21.94 3.85 0.85
CA ARG A 102 -23.34 3.76 0.42
C ARG A 102 -24.18 3.14 1.55
N PRO A 103 -25.52 3.19 1.52
CA PRO A 103 -26.35 2.52 2.51
C PRO A 103 -26.07 1.02 2.67
N ASP A 104 -25.61 0.36 1.60
CA ASP A 104 -25.27 -1.07 1.53
C ASP A 104 -23.77 -1.38 1.71
N LEU A 105 -22.90 -0.36 1.79
CA LEU A 105 -21.45 -0.53 1.69
C LEU A 105 -20.67 0.35 2.68
N ILE A 106 -19.95 -0.29 3.59
CA ILE A 106 -19.06 0.34 4.56
C ILE A 106 -17.59 0.02 4.22
N VAL A 107 -16.71 1.02 4.38
CA VAL A 107 -15.26 0.83 4.41
C VAL A 107 -14.72 1.22 5.77
N GLY A 108 -13.88 0.37 6.36
CA GLY A 108 -13.35 0.58 7.71
C GLY A 108 -11.99 -0.05 8.00
N SER A 109 -11.48 0.20 9.20
CA SER A 109 -10.31 -0.45 9.79
C SER A 109 -10.63 -1.87 10.25
N CYS A 110 -9.63 -2.58 10.76
CA CYS A 110 -9.83 -3.89 11.37
C CYS A 110 -10.80 -3.84 12.57
N LEU A 111 -11.56 -4.93 12.72
CA LEU A 111 -12.07 -5.36 14.02
C LEU A 111 -10.88 -5.71 14.92
N GLN A 112 -11.03 -5.49 16.21
CA GLN A 112 -9.99 -5.75 17.22
C GLN A 112 -10.43 -6.83 18.19
N THR A 113 -11.73 -6.88 18.50
CA THR A 113 -12.29 -7.86 19.45
C THR A 113 -13.57 -8.51 18.92
N PRO A 114 -14.00 -9.65 19.47
CA PRO A 114 -15.30 -10.26 19.15
C PRO A 114 -16.49 -9.30 19.29
N GLU A 115 -16.47 -8.38 20.25
CA GLU A 115 -17.52 -7.40 20.50
C GLU A 115 -17.70 -6.39 19.36
N ASP A 116 -16.69 -6.20 18.50
CA ASP A 116 -16.82 -5.39 17.28
C ASP A 116 -17.81 -6.02 16.29
N VAL A 117 -17.94 -7.35 16.28
CA VAL A 117 -18.95 -8.05 15.47
C VAL A 117 -20.35 -7.57 15.86
N ASP A 118 -20.65 -7.44 17.15
CA ASP A 118 -21.95 -6.93 17.61
C ASP A 118 -22.17 -5.45 17.29
N LYS A 119 -21.11 -4.62 17.26
CA LYS A 119 -21.21 -3.24 16.78
C LYS A 119 -21.63 -3.20 15.31
N LEU A 120 -21.09 -4.09 14.48
CA LEU A 120 -21.45 -4.21 13.06
C LEU A 120 -22.85 -4.82 12.84
N ARG A 121 -23.23 -5.85 13.61
CA ARG A 121 -24.58 -6.44 13.57
C ARG A 121 -25.66 -5.42 13.90
N LYS A 122 -25.44 -4.55 14.90
CA LYS A 122 -26.37 -3.48 15.31
C LYS A 122 -26.68 -2.47 14.19
N ILE A 123 -25.77 -2.29 13.23
CA ILE A 123 -25.95 -1.40 12.07
C ILE A 123 -26.31 -2.17 10.78
N GLY A 124 -26.74 -3.44 10.90
CA GLY A 124 -27.26 -4.24 9.78
C GLY A 124 -26.21 -4.91 8.91
N VAL A 125 -24.95 -5.02 9.35
CA VAL A 125 -23.92 -5.76 8.61
C VAL A 125 -24.25 -7.24 8.58
N LYS A 126 -24.19 -7.81 7.36
CA LYS A 126 -24.35 -9.25 7.08
C LYS A 126 -23.09 -9.92 6.56
N THR A 127 -22.13 -9.13 6.06
CA THR A 127 -20.83 -9.62 5.58
C THR A 127 -19.70 -8.76 6.13
N ILE A 128 -18.80 -9.37 6.91
CA ILE A 128 -17.50 -8.82 7.27
C ILE A 128 -16.48 -9.37 6.27
N PHE A 129 -15.88 -8.49 5.48
CA PHE A 129 -14.99 -8.86 4.37
C PHE A 129 -13.57 -8.37 4.68
N CYS A 130 -12.78 -9.27 5.27
CA CYS A 130 -11.45 -9.04 5.80
C CYS A 130 -10.37 -9.27 4.74
N LEU A 131 -9.58 -8.23 4.43
CA LEU A 131 -8.48 -8.29 3.47
C LEU A 131 -7.11 -8.56 4.11
N GLN A 132 -7.04 -8.66 5.44
CA GLN A 132 -5.78 -8.77 6.17
C GLN A 132 -5.11 -10.13 6.02
N GLN A 133 -3.78 -10.12 5.84
CA GLN A 133 -2.92 -11.29 6.03
C GLN A 133 -2.60 -11.49 7.53
N ASP A 134 -2.08 -12.66 7.89
CA ASP A 134 -1.79 -12.99 9.29
C ASP A 134 -0.74 -12.04 9.93
N PRO A 135 0.35 -11.62 9.24
CA PRO A 135 1.28 -10.63 9.78
C PRO A 135 0.65 -9.27 10.13
N ASP A 136 -0.40 -8.85 9.40
CA ASP A 136 -1.13 -7.60 9.70
C ASP A 136 -1.83 -7.68 11.07
N LEU A 137 -2.33 -8.87 11.40
CA LEU A 137 -3.10 -9.16 12.61
C LEU A 137 -2.15 -9.39 13.78
N GLU A 138 -1.07 -10.16 13.57
CA GLU A 138 0.01 -10.40 14.54
C GLU A 138 0.68 -9.10 14.97
N TYR A 139 0.93 -8.16 14.05
CA TYR A 139 1.55 -6.86 14.37
C TYR A 139 0.74 -6.08 15.42
N PHE A 140 -0.58 -6.09 15.32
CA PHE A 140 -1.49 -5.43 16.27
C PHE A 140 -2.03 -6.35 17.40
N GLY A 141 -1.73 -7.65 17.37
CA GLY A 141 -2.19 -8.61 18.38
C GLY A 141 -3.68 -8.99 18.27
N VAL A 142 -4.27 -8.90 17.06
CA VAL A 142 -5.69 -9.19 16.83
C VAL A 142 -5.93 -10.70 16.68
N ASP A 143 -6.71 -11.29 17.60
CA ASP A 143 -7.16 -12.68 17.49
C ASP A 143 -8.31 -12.82 16.48
N ILE A 144 -7.93 -13.04 15.21
CA ILE A 144 -8.87 -13.28 14.13
C ILE A 144 -9.67 -14.59 14.31
N GLY A 145 -9.14 -15.57 15.02
CA GLY A 145 -9.82 -16.84 15.31
C GLY A 145 -11.03 -16.61 16.22
N ALA A 146 -10.82 -15.89 17.32
CA ALA A 146 -11.90 -15.50 18.24
C ALA A 146 -12.99 -14.68 17.54
N ILE A 147 -12.62 -13.74 16.66
CA ILE A 147 -13.57 -12.93 15.87
C ILE A 147 -14.39 -13.81 14.91
N GLN A 148 -13.73 -14.74 14.20
CA GLN A 148 -14.41 -15.66 13.27
C GLN A 148 -15.35 -16.63 13.99
N ASP A 149 -14.92 -17.20 15.11
CA ASP A 149 -15.76 -18.09 15.93
C ASP A 149 -16.95 -17.35 16.55
N TYR A 150 -16.77 -16.09 16.93
CA TYR A 150 -17.86 -15.26 17.45
C TYR A 150 -18.90 -14.92 16.37
N ALA A 151 -18.46 -14.45 15.19
CA ALA A 151 -19.35 -14.21 14.05
C ALA A 151 -20.14 -15.48 13.67
N LYS A 152 -19.48 -16.64 13.66
CA LYS A 152 -20.12 -17.94 13.42
C LYS A 152 -21.18 -18.29 14.49
N LYS A 153 -20.95 -17.96 15.76
CA LYS A 153 -21.93 -18.15 16.86
C LYS A 153 -23.13 -17.21 16.73
N CYS A 154 -22.95 -16.00 16.19
CA CYS A 154 -24.07 -15.07 15.91
C CYS A 154 -25.04 -15.62 14.86
N GLY A 155 -24.52 -16.36 13.86
CA GLY A 155 -25.30 -17.07 12.84
C GLY A 155 -25.98 -16.19 11.78
N ASP A 156 -26.08 -14.88 12.01
CA ASP A 156 -26.75 -13.92 11.12
C ASP A 156 -25.78 -12.90 10.47
N ILE A 157 -24.47 -13.13 10.58
CA ILE A 157 -23.39 -12.35 9.97
C ILE A 157 -22.26 -13.31 9.58
N GLU A 158 -21.69 -13.15 8.38
CA GLU A 158 -20.60 -14.00 7.88
C GLU A 158 -19.27 -13.24 7.90
N HIS A 159 -18.20 -13.87 8.38
CA HIS A 159 -16.83 -13.35 8.29
C HIS A 159 -16.02 -14.08 7.22
N ILE A 160 -15.65 -13.36 6.16
CA ILE A 160 -14.90 -13.87 5.01
C ILE A 160 -13.49 -13.27 5.01
N ARG A 161 -12.45 -14.09 4.82
CA ARG A 161 -11.08 -13.62 4.58
C ARG A 161 -10.73 -13.73 3.10
N ALA A 162 -10.37 -12.61 2.49
CA ALA A 162 -9.96 -12.49 1.09
C ALA A 162 -8.63 -11.73 1.02
N GLN A 163 -7.56 -12.39 1.47
CA GLN A 163 -6.28 -11.77 1.79
C GLN A 163 -5.63 -11.03 0.59
N ILE A 164 -5.09 -9.84 0.86
CA ILE A 164 -4.22 -9.02 0.00
C ILE A 164 -3.08 -8.48 0.87
N ARG A 165 -1.83 -8.54 0.40
CA ARG A 165 -0.64 -8.07 1.11
C ARG A 165 -0.65 -6.54 1.31
N ASP A 166 -0.27 -6.06 2.50
CA ASP A 166 -0.20 -4.62 2.74
C ASP A 166 1.00 -3.96 2.05
N PHE A 167 0.88 -2.65 1.80
CA PHE A 167 1.91 -1.85 1.14
C PHE A 167 2.41 -2.41 -0.21
N ASP A 168 1.54 -3.14 -0.92
CA ASP A 168 1.82 -3.77 -2.19
C ASP A 168 0.71 -3.48 -3.22
N ALA A 169 1.02 -2.57 -4.16
CA ALA A 169 0.10 -2.23 -5.24
C ALA A 169 0.04 -3.32 -6.33
N PHE A 170 1.06 -4.17 -6.44
CA PHE A 170 1.11 -5.25 -7.41
C PHE A 170 0.28 -6.45 -6.95
N ASP A 171 0.44 -6.89 -5.70
CA ASP A 171 -0.45 -7.92 -5.13
C ASP A 171 -1.90 -7.43 -5.13
N LEU A 172 -2.17 -6.17 -4.76
CA LEU A 172 -3.51 -5.59 -4.89
C LEU A 172 -4.07 -5.72 -6.33
N ARG A 173 -3.30 -5.33 -7.36
CA ARG A 173 -3.68 -5.48 -8.77
C ARG A 173 -3.99 -6.93 -9.13
N MET A 174 -3.09 -7.87 -8.79
CA MET A 174 -3.23 -9.29 -9.13
C MET A 174 -4.36 -9.98 -8.37
N ARG A 175 -4.67 -9.55 -7.15
CA ARG A 175 -5.68 -10.15 -6.27
C ARG A 175 -7.09 -9.59 -6.50
N LEU A 176 -7.22 -8.32 -6.91
CA LEU A 176 -8.49 -7.62 -7.13
C LEU A 176 -9.54 -8.45 -7.91
N PRO A 177 -9.23 -9.11 -9.05
CA PRO A 177 -10.22 -9.89 -9.81
C PRO A 177 -10.86 -11.02 -8.98
N ALA A 178 -10.05 -11.82 -8.29
CA ALA A 178 -10.53 -12.93 -7.45
C ALA A 178 -11.24 -12.42 -6.19
N VAL A 179 -10.71 -11.38 -5.56
CA VAL A 179 -11.26 -10.79 -4.33
C VAL A 179 -12.63 -10.15 -4.59
N VAL A 180 -12.80 -9.43 -5.70
CA VAL A 180 -14.10 -8.85 -6.06
C VAL A 180 -15.11 -9.91 -6.51
N SER A 181 -14.67 -11.05 -7.09
CA SER A 181 -15.57 -12.20 -7.34
C SER A 181 -16.10 -12.79 -6.03
N MET A 182 -15.23 -13.02 -5.05
CA MET A 182 -15.62 -13.49 -3.71
C MET A 182 -16.59 -12.52 -3.03
N LEU A 183 -16.29 -11.22 -3.08
CA LEU A 183 -17.16 -10.16 -2.56
C LEU A 183 -18.52 -10.16 -3.24
N HIS A 184 -18.56 -10.21 -4.58
CA HIS A 184 -19.81 -10.19 -5.33
C HIS A 184 -20.72 -11.39 -4.98
N LYS A 185 -20.13 -12.59 -4.92
CA LYS A 185 -20.83 -13.82 -4.53
C LYS A 185 -21.35 -13.73 -3.09
N ALA A 186 -20.59 -13.15 -2.16
CA ALA A 186 -21.00 -12.94 -0.78
C ALA A 186 -22.14 -11.90 -0.64
N VAL A 187 -22.04 -10.74 -1.31
CA VAL A 187 -23.08 -9.70 -1.28
C VAL A 187 -24.40 -10.23 -1.85
N ASN A 188 -24.35 -10.93 -2.99
CA ASN A 188 -25.54 -11.52 -3.62
C ASN A 188 -26.23 -12.56 -2.72
N ARG A 189 -25.45 -13.34 -1.95
CA ARG A 189 -25.96 -14.39 -1.06
C ARG A 189 -26.53 -13.82 0.24
N ASN A 190 -25.84 -12.85 0.85
CA ASN A 190 -26.10 -12.43 2.22
C ASN A 190 -27.00 -11.18 2.29
N GLY A 191 -26.99 -10.34 1.25
CA GLY A 191 -27.66 -9.04 1.26
C GLY A 191 -27.17 -8.13 2.40
N GLY A 192 -28.08 -7.27 2.89
CA GLY A 192 -27.81 -6.37 4.02
C GLY A 192 -26.67 -5.37 3.75
N VAL A 193 -26.00 -4.93 4.81
CA VAL A 193 -24.82 -4.06 4.72
C VAL A 193 -23.55 -4.92 4.65
N THR A 194 -22.60 -4.53 3.80
CA THR A 194 -21.30 -5.19 3.70
C THR A 194 -20.18 -4.28 4.24
N TYR A 195 -19.36 -4.84 5.13
CA TYR A 195 -18.25 -4.17 5.79
C TYR A 195 -16.92 -4.65 5.20
N ILE A 196 -16.28 -3.83 4.37
CA ILE A 196 -14.98 -4.16 3.76
C ILE A 196 -13.87 -3.50 4.58
N HIS A 197 -12.90 -4.30 5.05
CA HIS A 197 -11.79 -3.78 5.83
C HIS A 197 -10.43 -4.40 5.49
N CYS A 198 -9.39 -3.62 5.80
CA CYS A 198 -8.02 -4.10 5.94
C CYS A 198 -7.53 -3.71 7.34
N THR A 199 -6.25 -3.41 7.55
CA THR A 199 -5.74 -2.89 8.84
C THR A 199 -6.33 -1.52 9.16
N ALA A 200 -6.01 -0.49 8.38
CA ALA A 200 -6.48 0.89 8.63
C ALA A 200 -7.75 1.29 7.86
N GLY A 201 -8.14 0.54 6.83
CA GLY A 201 -9.23 0.94 5.92
C GLY A 201 -8.85 2.11 5.01
N LEU A 202 -7.56 2.24 4.68
CA LEU A 202 -7.00 3.41 3.97
C LEU A 202 -6.36 3.09 2.61
N GLY A 203 -6.09 1.81 2.32
CA GLY A 203 -5.54 1.36 1.03
C GLY A 203 -6.37 0.23 0.40
N ARG A 204 -6.07 -1.01 0.81
CA ARG A 204 -6.68 -2.25 0.28
C ARG A 204 -8.21 -2.25 0.28
N ALA A 205 -8.85 -1.91 1.41
CA ALA A 205 -10.32 -1.91 1.51
C ALA A 205 -11.01 -0.83 0.67
N PRO A 206 -10.57 0.45 0.70
CA PRO A 206 -10.98 1.46 -0.27
C PRO A 206 -10.85 1.01 -1.73
N ALA A 207 -9.74 0.35 -2.10
CA ALA A 207 -9.52 -0.13 -3.46
C ALA A 207 -10.51 -1.22 -3.88
N VAL A 208 -10.75 -2.21 -3.02
CA VAL A 208 -11.72 -3.30 -3.27
C VAL A 208 -13.15 -2.77 -3.34
N ALA A 209 -13.52 -1.83 -2.46
CA ALA A 209 -14.83 -1.17 -2.50
C ALA A 209 -15.03 -0.36 -3.80
N LEU A 210 -14.01 0.40 -4.22
CA LEU A 210 -14.04 1.18 -5.45
C LEU A 210 -14.12 0.30 -6.71
N ALA A 211 -13.36 -0.80 -6.76
CA ALA A 211 -13.45 -1.79 -7.83
C ALA A 211 -14.83 -2.45 -7.87
N TYR A 212 -15.44 -2.77 -6.72
CA TYR A 212 -16.81 -3.28 -6.65
C TYR A 212 -17.85 -2.28 -7.17
N MET A 213 -17.74 -1.00 -6.80
CA MET A 213 -18.62 0.05 -7.32
C MET A 213 -18.52 0.19 -8.84
N PHE A 214 -17.30 0.15 -9.38
CA PHE A 214 -17.00 0.29 -10.81
C PHE A 214 -17.46 -0.92 -11.64
N TRP A 215 -17.07 -2.13 -11.22
CA TRP A 215 -17.29 -3.38 -11.96
C TRP A 215 -18.70 -3.96 -11.77
N VAL A 216 -19.25 -3.87 -10.56
CA VAL A 216 -20.52 -4.51 -10.19
C VAL A 216 -21.67 -3.50 -10.16
N GLN A 217 -21.52 -2.39 -9.42
CA GLN A 217 -22.61 -1.42 -9.22
C GLN A 217 -22.81 -0.44 -10.39
N GLY A 218 -21.98 -0.50 -11.44
CA GLY A 218 -22.20 0.21 -12.70
C GLY A 218 -21.70 1.66 -12.75
N TYR A 219 -20.98 2.13 -11.73
CA TYR A 219 -20.41 3.47 -11.69
C TYR A 219 -19.35 3.70 -12.80
N LYS A 220 -19.01 4.95 -13.08
CA LYS A 220 -17.68 5.32 -13.63
C LYS A 220 -16.63 5.34 -12.52
N LEU A 221 -15.36 5.13 -12.87
CA LEU A 221 -14.29 5.09 -11.88
C LEU A 221 -14.12 6.43 -11.14
N SER A 222 -14.15 7.57 -11.86
CA SER A 222 -14.08 8.90 -11.23
C SER A 222 -15.24 9.22 -10.29
N GLU A 223 -16.45 8.77 -10.63
CA GLU A 223 -17.66 9.00 -9.83
C GLU A 223 -17.63 8.22 -8.52
N ALA A 224 -17.31 6.92 -8.59
CA ALA A 224 -17.16 6.09 -7.40
C ALA A 224 -15.98 6.55 -6.52
N HIS A 225 -14.89 7.01 -7.14
CA HIS A 225 -13.74 7.57 -6.41
C HIS A 225 -14.11 8.84 -5.65
N ARG A 226 -14.85 9.75 -6.30
CA ARG A 226 -15.36 10.98 -5.68
C ARG A 226 -16.34 10.70 -4.54
N GLU A 227 -17.26 9.75 -4.70
CA GLU A 227 -18.18 9.36 -3.63
C GLU A 227 -17.40 8.80 -2.43
N LEU A 228 -16.49 7.85 -2.66
CA LEU A 228 -15.60 7.28 -1.63
C LEU A 228 -14.83 8.35 -0.85
N LEU A 229 -14.12 9.25 -1.54
CA LEU A 229 -13.35 10.31 -0.89
C LEU A 229 -14.23 11.35 -0.19
N SER A 230 -15.49 11.53 -0.60
CA SER A 230 -16.45 12.40 0.11
C SER A 230 -16.85 11.86 1.50
N LYS A 231 -16.71 10.54 1.73
CA LYS A 231 -17.07 9.88 3.00
C LYS A 231 -15.87 9.48 3.83
N ARG A 232 -14.73 9.14 3.20
CA ARG A 232 -13.52 8.65 3.88
C ARG A 232 -12.26 9.12 3.17
N SER A 233 -11.45 9.92 3.86
CA SER A 233 -10.08 10.23 3.41
C SER A 233 -9.26 8.95 3.38
N CYS A 234 -8.77 8.57 2.21
CA CYS A 234 -8.03 7.33 1.96
C CYS A 234 -7.26 7.40 0.62
N PHE A 235 -6.52 6.36 0.27
CA PHE A 235 -5.74 6.28 -0.96
C PHE A 235 -5.97 4.93 -1.69
N PRO A 236 -7.05 4.81 -2.50
CA PRO A 236 -7.54 3.54 -3.05
C PRO A 236 -6.76 2.99 -4.25
N LYS A 237 -5.52 3.44 -4.49
CA LYS A 237 -4.60 2.92 -5.53
C LYS A 237 -5.27 2.76 -6.92
N LEU A 238 -5.76 3.86 -7.49
CA LEU A 238 -6.48 3.87 -8.78
C LEU A 238 -5.76 3.06 -9.88
N GLU A 239 -4.45 3.20 -10.03
CA GLU A 239 -3.67 2.48 -11.05
C GLU A 239 -3.72 0.96 -10.92
N ALA A 240 -3.85 0.42 -9.70
CA ALA A 240 -4.04 -1.01 -9.48
C ALA A 240 -5.43 -1.47 -9.97
N ILE A 241 -6.47 -0.65 -9.75
CA ILE A 241 -7.84 -0.92 -10.23
C ILE A 241 -7.90 -0.83 -11.76
N LYS A 242 -7.36 0.24 -12.34
CA LYS A 242 -7.29 0.42 -13.81
C LYS A 242 -6.57 -0.75 -14.47
N SER A 243 -5.39 -1.10 -13.94
CA SER A 243 -4.58 -2.19 -14.48
C SER A 243 -5.26 -3.55 -14.32
N ALA A 244 -5.86 -3.86 -13.16
CA ALA A 244 -6.64 -5.08 -12.96
C ALA A 244 -7.89 -5.15 -13.88
N THR A 245 -8.51 -4.00 -14.18
CA THR A 245 -9.62 -3.92 -15.14
C THR A 245 -9.14 -4.27 -16.55
N ALA A 246 -7.99 -3.72 -16.97
CA ALA A 246 -7.35 -4.08 -18.23
C ALA A 246 -6.93 -5.57 -18.27
N ASP A 247 -6.43 -6.12 -17.16
CA ASP A 247 -6.01 -7.53 -17.05
C ASP A 247 -7.18 -8.53 -17.18
N ILE A 248 -8.42 -8.13 -16.85
CA ILE A 248 -9.63 -8.95 -17.09
C ILE A 248 -10.09 -8.88 -18.56
N LEU A 249 -9.85 -7.75 -19.22
CA LEU A 249 -10.40 -7.44 -20.55
C LEU A 249 -9.43 -7.66 -21.72
N THR A 250 -8.13 -7.77 -21.43
CA THR A 250 -7.01 -7.92 -22.38
C THR A 250 -6.08 -9.03 -21.92
N ASP A 251 -5.26 -9.58 -22.82
CA ASP A 251 -4.30 -10.61 -22.45
C ASP A 251 -3.20 -10.04 -21.54
N LEU A 252 -2.94 -10.70 -20.40
CA LEU A 252 -1.85 -10.36 -19.49
C LEU A 252 -0.52 -10.84 -20.10
N LYS A 253 0.02 -10.07 -21.03
CA LYS A 253 1.38 -10.21 -21.54
C LYS A 253 2.38 -9.63 -20.55
N LYS A 254 3.58 -10.21 -20.51
CA LYS A 254 4.73 -9.71 -19.75
C LYS A 254 5.87 -9.36 -20.69
N GLU A 255 6.62 -8.35 -20.32
CA GLU A 255 7.86 -7.95 -20.99
C GLU A 255 9.03 -8.07 -19.99
N LEU A 256 10.23 -8.35 -20.51
CA LEU A 256 11.44 -8.42 -19.71
C LEU A 256 11.98 -7.00 -19.47
N VAL A 257 11.95 -6.54 -18.22
CA VAL A 257 12.63 -5.31 -17.80
C VAL A 257 13.97 -5.63 -17.15
N THR A 258 14.93 -4.72 -17.31
CA THR A 258 16.20 -4.73 -16.58
C THR A 258 16.32 -3.44 -15.78
N LEU A 259 16.55 -3.56 -14.47
CA LEU A 259 16.97 -2.46 -13.60
C LEU A 259 18.50 -2.51 -13.46
N SER A 260 19.14 -1.34 -13.36
CA SER A 260 20.60 -1.25 -13.28
C SER A 260 21.11 -0.15 -12.35
N TRP A 261 22.12 -0.46 -11.56
CA TRP A 261 22.82 0.50 -10.70
C TRP A 261 24.33 0.49 -10.98
N GLU A 262 24.89 1.63 -11.39
CA GLU A 262 26.30 1.77 -11.75
C GLU A 262 27.14 2.28 -10.57
N ASP A 263 27.61 1.35 -9.72
CA ASP A 263 28.70 1.64 -8.77
C ASP A 263 29.50 0.36 -8.47
N ARG A 264 30.81 0.40 -8.71
CA ARG A 264 31.75 -0.69 -8.38
C ARG A 264 32.21 -0.67 -6.92
N LYS A 265 31.82 0.34 -6.12
CA LYS A 265 32.28 0.54 -4.73
C LYS A 265 31.27 0.10 -3.68
N CYS A 266 29.99 0.00 -4.01
CA CYS A 266 29.00 -0.57 -3.10
C CYS A 266 29.16 -2.08 -2.99
N SER A 267 28.79 -2.62 -1.83
CA SER A 267 28.87 -4.04 -1.49
C SER A 267 27.54 -4.77 -1.68
N THR A 268 26.42 -4.04 -1.57
CA THR A 268 25.08 -4.57 -1.83
C THR A 268 24.21 -3.53 -2.55
N VAL A 269 23.41 -4.00 -3.50
CA VAL A 269 22.29 -3.24 -4.07
C VAL A 269 21.04 -4.12 -4.05
N GLU A 270 19.98 -3.62 -3.46
CA GLU A 270 18.64 -4.22 -3.45
C GLU A 270 17.61 -3.26 -4.03
N VAL A 271 16.43 -3.77 -4.40
CA VAL A 271 15.25 -2.98 -4.74
C VAL A 271 14.05 -3.37 -3.89
N SER A 272 13.17 -2.41 -3.60
CA SER A 272 11.87 -2.62 -2.97
C SER A 272 10.77 -1.88 -3.74
N GLY A 273 9.50 -2.22 -3.51
CA GLY A 273 8.37 -1.82 -4.35
C GLY A 273 8.21 -2.77 -5.54
N LEU A 274 8.22 -2.25 -6.75
CA LEU A 274 8.16 -3.01 -8.01
C LEU A 274 6.99 -4.03 -8.01
N ASP A 275 7.28 -5.32 -8.19
CA ASP A 275 6.32 -6.43 -8.16
C ASP A 275 6.36 -7.27 -6.87
N ILE A 276 7.02 -6.75 -5.83
CA ILE A 276 7.12 -7.36 -4.49
C ILE A 276 6.49 -6.52 -3.39
N GLY A 277 6.21 -5.24 -3.63
CA GLY A 277 5.71 -4.30 -2.63
C GLY A 277 6.81 -3.78 -1.70
N TRP A 278 6.46 -2.79 -0.88
CA TRP A 278 7.44 -2.03 -0.09
C TRP A 278 7.96 -2.78 1.16
N GLY A 279 7.25 -3.82 1.61
CA GLY A 279 7.67 -4.65 2.75
C GLY A 279 8.69 -5.75 2.42
N GLN A 280 9.16 -5.84 1.17
CA GLN A 280 10.14 -6.85 0.72
C GLN A 280 11.31 -6.17 0.01
N ARG A 281 12.45 -6.86 -0.05
CA ARG A 281 13.63 -6.44 -0.81
C ARG A 281 14.09 -7.57 -1.73
N MET A 282 14.67 -7.21 -2.87
CA MET A 282 15.25 -8.16 -3.82
C MET A 282 16.65 -7.70 -4.21
N PRO A 283 17.70 -8.51 -3.99
CA PRO A 283 19.06 -8.16 -4.36
C PRO A 283 19.24 -8.14 -5.89
N LEU A 284 19.99 -7.16 -6.38
CA LEU A 284 20.56 -7.14 -7.72
C LEU A 284 21.80 -8.05 -7.74
N LYS A 285 22.19 -8.52 -8.92
CA LYS A 285 23.44 -9.27 -9.15
C LYS A 285 24.51 -8.33 -9.70
N PHE A 286 25.71 -8.39 -9.16
CA PHE A 286 26.84 -7.66 -9.73
C PHE A 286 27.32 -8.35 -11.02
N ASP A 287 27.51 -7.55 -12.06
CA ASP A 287 28.12 -7.90 -13.34
C ASP A 287 29.55 -7.35 -13.35
N GLU A 288 30.56 -8.23 -13.30
CA GLU A 288 31.97 -7.81 -13.24
C GLU A 288 32.48 -7.18 -14.54
N GLU A 289 31.94 -7.61 -15.69
CA GLU A 289 32.33 -7.16 -17.03
C GLU A 289 31.92 -5.69 -17.19
N ASN A 290 30.64 -5.40 -17.00
CA ASN A 290 30.09 -4.05 -17.10
C ASN A 290 30.41 -3.22 -15.85
N GLY A 291 30.54 -3.84 -14.68
CA GLY A 291 30.79 -3.16 -13.40
C GLY A 291 29.56 -2.53 -12.79
N SER A 292 28.40 -3.11 -13.07
CA SER A 292 27.09 -2.62 -12.66
C SER A 292 26.31 -3.72 -11.94
N TRP A 293 25.33 -3.32 -11.15
CA TRP A 293 24.39 -4.23 -10.53
C TRP A 293 23.16 -4.31 -11.43
N THR A 294 22.63 -5.51 -11.67
CA THR A 294 21.47 -5.72 -12.54
C THR A 294 20.39 -6.60 -11.90
N LEU A 295 19.13 -6.33 -12.23
CA LEU A 295 18.00 -7.20 -11.92
C LEU A 295 17.06 -7.29 -13.13
N GLN A 296 16.83 -8.51 -13.60
CA GLN A 296 15.85 -8.81 -14.65
C GLN A 296 14.53 -9.29 -14.05
N ARG A 297 13.40 -8.77 -14.55
CA ARG A 297 12.04 -9.16 -14.14
C ARG A 297 11.13 -9.27 -15.36
N GLU A 298 10.26 -10.28 -15.38
CA GLU A 298 9.13 -10.33 -16.31
C GLU A 298 7.91 -9.67 -15.67
N LEU A 299 7.56 -8.47 -16.14
CA LEU A 299 6.47 -7.66 -15.58
C LEU A 299 5.34 -7.51 -16.60
N PRO A 300 4.06 -7.56 -16.20
CA PRO A 300 2.97 -7.22 -17.10
C PRO A 300 2.91 -5.71 -17.38
N GLU A 301 2.25 -5.31 -18.47
CA GLU A 301 2.08 -3.89 -18.80
C GLU A 301 1.52 -3.07 -17.63
N GLY A 302 2.05 -1.87 -17.42
CA GLY A 302 1.65 -0.98 -16.32
C GLY A 302 2.78 -0.10 -15.80
N ARG A 303 2.49 0.69 -14.76
CA ARG A 303 3.47 1.56 -14.07
C ARG A 303 3.84 0.94 -12.72
N TYR A 304 5.14 0.87 -12.44
CA TYR A 304 5.69 0.27 -11.22
C TYR A 304 6.61 1.26 -10.53
N GLU A 305 6.30 1.62 -9.29
CA GLU A 305 7.20 2.42 -8.44
C GLU A 305 8.12 1.50 -7.65
N TYR A 306 9.38 1.90 -7.50
CA TYR A 306 10.40 1.17 -6.76
C TYR A 306 11.45 2.11 -6.18
N LYS A 307 12.31 1.58 -5.32
CA LYS A 307 13.42 2.34 -4.73
C LYS A 307 14.57 1.41 -4.40
N TYR A 308 15.80 1.90 -4.54
CA TYR A 308 17.00 1.12 -4.25
C TYR A 308 17.35 1.18 -2.77
N ILE A 309 18.03 0.14 -2.31
CA ILE A 309 18.74 0.08 -1.04
C ILE A 309 20.19 -0.24 -1.37
N VAL A 310 21.09 0.71 -1.18
CA VAL A 310 22.52 0.59 -1.50
C VAL A 310 23.30 0.61 -0.20
N ASP A 311 24.01 -0.47 0.11
CA ASP A 311 24.72 -0.67 1.38
C ASP A 311 23.85 -0.42 2.64
N GLY A 312 22.55 -0.74 2.53
CA GLY A 312 21.56 -0.56 3.59
C GLY A 312 20.87 0.82 3.63
N GLU A 313 21.34 1.81 2.86
CA GLU A 313 20.74 3.14 2.78
C GLU A 313 19.73 3.23 1.61
N TRP A 314 18.55 3.77 1.87
CA TRP A 314 17.52 3.94 0.84
C TRP A 314 17.85 5.11 -0.09
N THR A 315 17.83 4.88 -1.40
CA THR A 315 18.14 5.88 -2.43
C THR A 315 17.32 5.67 -3.70
N TYR A 316 17.24 6.69 -4.54
CA TYR A 316 16.75 6.55 -5.92
C TYR A 316 17.91 6.78 -6.90
N ASN A 317 17.77 6.28 -8.13
CA ASN A 317 18.67 6.57 -9.24
C ASN A 317 18.18 7.84 -9.96
N GLU A 318 19.00 8.89 -10.01
CA GLU A 318 18.63 10.18 -10.63
C GLU A 318 18.62 10.16 -12.16
N PHE A 319 19.17 9.11 -12.79
CA PHE A 319 19.20 8.90 -14.23
C PHE A 319 18.02 8.07 -14.75
N GLU A 320 17.24 7.45 -13.84
CA GLU A 320 16.00 6.73 -14.14
C GLU A 320 14.77 7.64 -13.94
N LEU A 321 13.59 7.22 -14.39
CA LEU A 321 12.36 7.98 -14.16
C LEU A 321 12.06 8.05 -12.66
N VAL A 322 11.70 9.25 -12.17
CA VAL A 322 11.44 9.55 -10.76
C VAL A 322 10.09 10.22 -10.54
N THR A 323 9.41 9.90 -9.45
CA THR A 323 8.15 10.53 -9.07
C THR A 323 8.32 12.00 -8.74
N THR A 324 7.26 12.80 -8.88
CA THR A 324 7.19 14.07 -8.15
C THR A 324 7.32 13.79 -6.64
N PRO A 325 8.05 14.62 -5.87
CA PRO A 325 8.12 14.45 -4.42
C PRO A 325 6.73 14.47 -3.79
N ASN A 326 6.48 13.58 -2.83
CA ASN A 326 5.27 13.64 -2.02
C ASN A 326 5.34 14.82 -1.01
N LYS A 327 4.31 14.98 -0.16
CA LYS A 327 4.24 16.09 0.81
C LYS A 327 5.41 16.17 1.79
N ASP A 328 6.03 15.03 2.09
CA ASP A 328 7.15 14.90 3.02
C ASP A 328 8.50 14.78 2.29
N GLY A 329 8.51 14.99 0.96
CA GLY A 329 9.70 15.01 0.11
C GLY A 329 10.17 13.66 -0.40
N HIS A 330 9.45 12.56 -0.15
CA HIS A 330 9.86 11.24 -0.64
C HIS A 330 9.69 11.16 -2.17
N VAL A 331 10.77 10.73 -2.82
CA VAL A 331 10.85 10.41 -4.25
C VAL A 331 11.11 8.90 -4.40
N ASN A 332 10.43 8.28 -5.35
CA ASN A 332 10.63 6.90 -5.79
C ASN A 332 11.11 6.91 -7.24
N ASN A 333 11.85 5.88 -7.66
CA ASN A 333 11.95 5.57 -9.08
C ASN A 333 10.63 4.96 -9.57
N PHE A 334 10.40 5.00 -10.88
CA PHE A 334 9.38 4.16 -11.50
C PHE A 334 9.78 3.71 -12.89
N LEU A 335 9.06 2.73 -13.43
CA LEU A 335 9.14 2.35 -14.84
C LEU A 335 7.75 2.16 -15.44
N HIS A 336 7.68 2.29 -16.76
CA HIS A 336 6.50 1.94 -17.55
C HIS A 336 6.82 0.70 -18.38
N VAL A 337 6.07 -0.38 -18.16
CA VAL A 337 6.02 -1.52 -19.05
C VAL A 337 4.92 -1.28 -20.07
N VAL A 338 5.28 -1.28 -21.35
CA VAL A 338 4.37 -1.08 -22.49
C VAL A 338 4.47 -2.28 -23.43
N ASN A 339 3.38 -2.66 -24.07
CA ASN A 339 3.38 -3.72 -25.08
C ASN A 339 4.38 -3.41 -26.20
N SER A 340 5.01 -4.46 -26.74
CA SER A 340 5.71 -4.39 -28.03
C SER A 340 4.79 -3.98 -29.21
N ASP A 341 3.48 -4.24 -29.14
CA ASP A 341 2.48 -3.76 -30.12
C ASP A 341 1.35 -2.94 -29.45
N PRO A 342 1.57 -1.63 -29.21
CA PRO A 342 0.59 -0.74 -28.58
C PRO A 342 -0.58 -0.35 -29.50
N ASN A 343 -0.48 -0.64 -30.82
CA ASN A 343 -1.52 -0.35 -31.81
C ASN A 343 -2.43 -1.55 -32.07
N SER A 344 -2.15 -2.71 -31.46
CA SER A 344 -3.08 -3.82 -31.40
C SER A 344 -4.39 -3.41 -30.69
N ALA A 345 -5.50 -4.09 -31.00
CA ALA A 345 -6.79 -3.84 -30.35
C ALA A 345 -6.73 -3.99 -28.81
N ASN A 346 -5.85 -4.86 -28.30
CA ASN A 346 -5.58 -4.99 -26.86
C ASN A 346 -4.78 -3.78 -26.32
N GLY A 347 -3.80 -3.27 -27.08
CA GLY A 347 -3.03 -2.07 -26.72
C GLY A 347 -3.90 -0.82 -26.67
N GLU A 348 -4.77 -0.61 -27.67
CA GLU A 348 -5.74 0.50 -27.68
C GLU A 348 -6.74 0.40 -26.51
N ALA A 349 -7.27 -0.80 -26.25
CA ALA A 349 -8.16 -1.05 -25.12
C ALA A 349 -7.46 -0.76 -23.78
N ARG A 350 -6.24 -1.27 -23.58
CA ARG A 350 -5.45 -1.01 -22.37
C ARG A 350 -5.17 0.48 -22.20
N LYS A 351 -4.74 1.19 -23.24
CA LYS A 351 -4.50 2.64 -23.22
C LYS A 351 -5.74 3.45 -22.78
N ARG A 352 -6.94 3.07 -23.23
CA ARG A 352 -8.20 3.66 -22.74
C ARG A 352 -8.46 3.29 -21.28
N LEU A 353 -8.33 2.02 -20.91
CA LEU A 353 -8.62 1.51 -19.56
C LEU A 353 -7.64 2.01 -18.48
N THR A 354 -6.42 2.42 -18.87
CA THR A 354 -5.42 3.05 -17.99
C THR A 354 -5.34 4.58 -18.13
N SER A 355 -6.30 5.21 -18.84
CA SER A 355 -6.42 6.67 -18.88
C SER A 355 -6.92 7.26 -17.56
N ASP A 356 -7.07 8.59 -17.46
CA ASP A 356 -7.43 9.26 -16.19
C ASP A 356 -8.81 8.87 -15.66
N ASP A 357 -9.83 8.84 -16.53
CA ASP A 357 -11.19 8.39 -16.21
C ASP A 357 -11.69 7.34 -17.23
N PRO A 358 -11.35 6.06 -17.03
CA PRO A 358 -11.75 4.99 -17.93
C PRO A 358 -13.23 4.66 -17.74
N ASP A 359 -13.98 4.69 -18.84
CA ASP A 359 -15.33 4.13 -18.90
C ASP A 359 -15.34 2.78 -19.62
N LEU A 360 -16.21 1.89 -19.13
CA LEU A 360 -16.37 0.53 -19.62
C LEU A 360 -17.55 0.47 -20.59
N THR A 361 -17.32 -0.11 -21.77
CA THR A 361 -18.43 -0.37 -22.71
C THR A 361 -19.41 -1.39 -22.10
N LYS A 362 -20.61 -1.48 -22.68
CA LYS A 362 -21.62 -2.45 -22.25
C LYS A 362 -21.09 -3.89 -22.36
N GLU A 363 -20.33 -4.19 -23.41
CA GLU A 363 -19.73 -5.48 -23.69
C GLU A 363 -18.61 -5.80 -22.68
N GLU A 364 -17.80 -4.81 -22.30
CA GLU A 364 -16.77 -4.95 -21.27
C GLU A 364 -17.38 -5.20 -19.89
N ARG A 365 -18.45 -4.48 -19.53
CA ARG A 365 -19.21 -4.73 -18.29
C ARG A 365 -19.79 -6.15 -18.27
N ILE A 366 -20.29 -6.67 -19.41
CA ILE A 366 -20.76 -8.06 -19.53
C ILE A 366 -19.60 -9.06 -19.39
N LYS A 367 -18.43 -8.81 -19.99
CA LYS A 367 -17.24 -9.66 -19.82
C LYS A 367 -16.81 -9.73 -18.35
N ILE A 368 -16.69 -8.58 -17.68
CA ILE A 368 -16.33 -8.51 -16.26
C ILE A 368 -17.37 -9.23 -15.39
N ARG A 369 -18.67 -9.03 -15.63
CA ARG A 369 -19.72 -9.75 -14.88
C ARG A 369 -19.58 -11.27 -15.00
N ARG A 370 -19.41 -11.80 -16.22
CA ARG A 370 -19.20 -13.23 -16.46
C ARG A 370 -17.95 -13.76 -15.74
N PHE A 371 -16.85 -13.01 -15.74
CA PHE A 371 -15.64 -13.35 -15.01
C PHE A 371 -15.86 -13.39 -13.49
N LEU A 372 -16.61 -12.43 -12.93
CA LEU A 372 -16.90 -12.40 -11.49
C LEU A 372 -17.87 -13.51 -11.07
N GLU A 373 -18.72 -13.99 -11.99
CA GLU A 373 -19.71 -15.06 -11.76
C GLU A 373 -19.12 -16.47 -11.86
N SER A 374 -18.11 -16.71 -12.72
CA SER A 374 -17.32 -17.95 -12.76
C SER A 374 -16.57 -18.20 -11.45
#